data_AF-E3NL73-F1
#
_entry.id   AF-E3NL73-F1
#
_cell.length_a   1.000
_cell.length_b   1.000
_cell.length_c   1.000
_cell.angle_alpha   90.00
_cell.angle_beta   90.00
_cell.angle_gamma   90.00
#
_symmetry.space_group_name_H-M   'P 1'
#
loop_
_entity.id
_entity.type
_entity.pdbx_description
1 polymer ?
#
loop_
_entity_poly.entity_id
_entity_poly.type
_entity_poly.pdbx_seq_one_letter_code
_entity_poly.pdbx_strand_id
1 'polypeptide(L)'
;MCLELMNNMPPVYTKADDDSKEVTITVNGESCKISHFDVLKSGTSIHQPVVRIIAGLFTAQNHAMFLMRNERGNKLQEQIKTILITNEDTNLYELSLRVLVLCAQSNASLWKRNGFSLENQIHNYFSPFWRSEMFDRDILMMQVGAALTPPLKFIIHLLQRFGLDKWATIEFEQDEATAAQIKPESKDLSKTMVTIAEEFFQCLILILCERYAHGVGKTNPFDRVKREVIHILCTGSHTFSQIQQKVSNDINAKHISLHDVVNQVADFRNPLSTSAGQFHCKESSLPVYSPFFMHYSKSDQLAAEQSQVRANLNKNIRACAPPVLPDFLPFFEQIPMLLKSGILIHVFRIVIDRATRRSRFSSDRLFHKVLYLIGIALNEEEKCSSFGFTQKAEESVGLLALLEGLIGKPESSICPILLEVIVEKYRKLLKFKIGPSSLAADQKQSHHSGKEFCA
;
A
#
# COMPACT_ATOMS: atom_id res chain seq x y z
N MET A 1 -16.58 12.28 -21.64
CA MET A 1 -17.41 12.89 -20.58
C MET A 1 -16.70 13.03 -19.23
N CYS A 2 -16.45 11.98 -18.43
CA CYS A 2 -15.86 12.17 -17.09
C CYS A 2 -14.46 12.81 -17.12
N LEU A 3 -13.60 12.40 -18.06
CA LEU A 3 -12.29 13.03 -18.25
C LEU A 3 -12.38 14.47 -18.77
N GLU A 4 -13.40 14.79 -19.58
CA GLU A 4 -13.65 16.17 -20.02
C GLU A 4 -14.14 17.04 -18.85
N LEU A 5 -14.98 16.49 -17.95
CA LEU A 5 -15.38 17.16 -16.72
C LEU A 5 -14.18 17.43 -15.82
N MET A 6 -13.26 16.47 -15.67
CA MET A 6 -12.00 16.70 -14.95
C MET A 6 -11.14 17.77 -15.63
N ASN A 7 -11.10 17.79 -16.96
CA ASN A 7 -10.35 18.80 -17.70
C ASN A 7 -10.96 20.21 -17.56
N ASN A 8 -12.28 20.30 -17.49
CA ASN A 8 -13.01 21.57 -17.30
C ASN A 8 -13.00 22.04 -15.84
N MET A 9 -12.80 21.12 -14.88
CA MET A 9 -12.71 21.40 -13.45
C MET A 9 -11.47 20.68 -12.88
N PRO A 10 -10.25 21.12 -13.26
CA PRO A 10 -9.04 20.48 -12.77
C PRO A 10 -8.92 20.66 -11.24
N PRO A 11 -8.19 19.77 -10.55
CA PRO A 11 -7.89 19.95 -9.14
C PRO A 11 -7.30 21.34 -8.89
N VAL A 12 -7.83 22.07 -7.91
CA VAL A 12 -7.27 23.36 -7.52
C VAL A 12 -5.95 23.10 -6.79
N TYR A 13 -4.86 23.68 -7.28
CA TYR A 13 -3.53 23.62 -6.66
C TYR A 13 -3.25 24.89 -5.87
N THR A 14 -2.46 24.78 -4.80
CA THR A 14 -2.07 25.94 -3.99
C THR A 14 -0.67 26.40 -4.37
N LYS A 15 -0.42 27.70 -4.15
CA LYS A 15 0.91 28.27 -4.31
C LYS A 15 1.81 27.79 -3.18
N ALA A 16 3.05 27.47 -3.52
CA ALA A 16 4.13 27.22 -2.56
C ALA A 16 4.60 28.53 -1.93
N ASP A 17 5.51 28.45 -0.97
CA ASP A 17 6.01 29.63 -0.22
C ASP A 17 6.71 30.66 -1.12
N ASP A 18 7.20 30.25 -2.29
CA ASP A 18 7.81 31.09 -3.33
C ASP A 18 6.81 31.59 -4.40
N ASP A 19 5.51 31.48 -4.13
CA ASP A 19 4.39 31.83 -5.02
C ASP A 19 4.29 30.96 -6.29
N SER A 20 5.10 29.90 -6.41
CA SER A 20 5.06 28.95 -7.52
C SER A 20 3.92 27.92 -7.38
N LYS A 21 3.43 27.40 -8.51
CA LYS A 21 2.42 26.31 -8.51
C LYS A 21 3.05 24.91 -8.54
N GLU A 22 4.34 24.82 -8.87
CA GLU A 22 5.10 23.58 -8.97
C GLU A 22 6.25 23.62 -8.00
N VAL A 23 6.49 22.52 -7.29
CA VAL A 23 7.64 22.38 -6.40
C VAL A 23 8.51 21.25 -6.89
N THR A 24 9.83 21.47 -6.88
CA THR A 24 10.82 20.42 -7.12
C THR A 24 11.16 19.78 -5.79
N ILE A 25 10.81 18.51 -5.64
CA ILE A 25 11.12 17.73 -4.45
C ILE A 25 12.32 16.84 -4.75
N THR A 26 13.34 16.91 -3.90
CA THR A 26 14.55 16.10 -4.01
C THR A 26 14.70 15.25 -2.76
N VAL A 27 14.77 13.92 -2.93
CA VAL A 27 15.00 12.97 -1.85
C VAL A 27 16.04 11.96 -2.32
N ASN A 28 17.07 11.72 -1.50
CA ASN A 28 18.18 10.82 -1.83
C ASN A 28 18.87 11.13 -3.18
N GLY A 29 18.98 12.42 -3.55
CA GLY A 29 19.57 12.87 -4.81
C GLY A 29 18.69 12.67 -6.06
N GLU A 30 17.54 11.99 -5.94
CA GLU A 30 16.54 11.90 -7.00
C GLU A 30 15.54 13.06 -6.85
N SER A 31 15.21 13.75 -7.95
CA SER A 31 14.31 14.89 -7.93
C SER A 31 13.14 14.73 -8.90
N CYS A 32 11.99 15.29 -8.53
CA CYS A 32 10.82 15.34 -9.38
C CYS A 32 10.05 16.63 -9.16
N LYS A 33 9.50 17.18 -10.25
CA LYS A 33 8.57 18.30 -10.20
C LYS A 33 7.15 17.78 -10.03
N ILE A 34 6.42 18.38 -9.10
CA ILE A 34 5.01 18.10 -8.85
C ILE A 34 4.25 19.40 -8.63
N SER A 35 2.98 19.42 -9.03
CA SER A 35 2.06 20.48 -8.64
C SER A 35 1.91 20.52 -7.11
N HIS A 36 1.95 21.71 -6.51
CA HIS A 36 1.88 21.88 -5.06
C HIS A 36 0.44 21.91 -4.54
N PHE A 37 0.21 21.18 -3.44
CA PHE A 37 -1.04 21.22 -2.69
C PHE A 37 -0.78 20.92 -1.22
N ASP A 38 -1.35 21.72 -0.32
CA ASP A 38 -1.30 21.50 1.12
C ASP A 38 -2.71 21.18 1.64
N VAL A 39 -2.96 19.90 1.95
CA VAL A 39 -4.27 19.42 2.45
C VAL A 39 -4.65 20.10 3.77
N LEU A 40 -3.68 20.40 4.64
CA LEU A 40 -3.94 20.99 5.95
C LEU A 40 -4.43 22.43 5.85
N LYS A 41 -4.01 23.16 4.81
CA LYS A 41 -4.36 24.57 4.60
C LYS A 41 -5.47 24.79 3.57
N SER A 42 -5.86 23.75 2.82
CA SER A 42 -6.71 23.90 1.63
C SER A 42 -8.02 23.13 1.74
N GLY A 43 -9.07 23.67 1.12
CA GLY A 43 -10.38 23.01 1.07
C GLY A 43 -10.30 21.66 0.37
N THR A 44 -10.59 20.59 1.11
CA THR A 44 -10.61 19.20 0.61
C THR A 44 -11.97 18.59 0.90
N SER A 45 -12.63 18.06 -0.14
CA SER A 45 -13.93 17.38 -0.02
C SER A 45 -13.74 15.87 -0.01
N ILE A 46 -14.45 15.18 0.88
CA ILE A 46 -14.54 13.70 0.89
C ILE A 46 -15.46 13.20 -0.25
N HIS A 47 -16.29 14.06 -0.84
CA HIS A 47 -17.20 13.69 -1.92
C HIS A 47 -16.54 13.91 -3.29
N GLN A 48 -15.97 12.85 -3.86
CA GLN A 48 -15.26 12.86 -5.15
C GLN A 48 -15.92 11.95 -6.21
N PRO A 49 -17.19 12.18 -6.58
CA PRO A 49 -17.95 11.25 -7.41
C PRO A 49 -17.36 11.03 -8.82
N VAL A 50 -16.85 12.09 -9.46
CA VAL A 50 -16.31 11.99 -10.83
C VAL A 50 -15.08 11.08 -10.86
N VAL A 51 -14.15 11.26 -9.94
CA VAL A 51 -12.93 10.45 -9.83
C VAL A 51 -13.29 8.99 -9.51
N ARG A 52 -14.24 8.76 -8.61
CA ARG A 52 -14.67 7.40 -8.25
C ARG A 52 -15.38 6.66 -9.39
N ILE A 53 -16.16 7.36 -10.21
CA ILE A 53 -16.73 6.80 -11.43
C ILE A 53 -15.61 6.40 -12.39
N ILE A 54 -14.62 7.28 -12.59
CA ILE A 54 -13.47 6.98 -13.46
C ILE A 54 -12.70 5.76 -12.95
N ALA A 55 -12.48 5.64 -11.64
CA ALA A 55 -11.84 4.47 -11.03
C ALA A 55 -12.57 3.18 -11.45
N GLY A 56 -13.91 3.16 -11.34
CA GLY A 56 -14.74 2.03 -11.78
C GLY A 56 -14.58 1.69 -13.27
N LEU A 57 -14.40 2.70 -14.14
CA LEU A 57 -14.19 2.49 -15.57
C LEU A 57 -12.87 1.76 -15.88
N PHE A 58 -11.82 1.98 -15.10
CA PHE A 58 -10.55 1.25 -15.27
C PHE A 58 -10.68 -0.25 -14.97
N THR A 59 -11.64 -0.63 -14.12
CA THR A 59 -11.96 -2.03 -13.82
C THR A 59 -13.04 -2.63 -14.70
N ALA A 60 -13.70 -1.82 -15.55
CA ALA A 60 -14.72 -2.29 -16.47
C ALA A 60 -14.08 -2.93 -17.71
N GLN A 61 -14.23 -4.25 -17.87
CA GLN A 61 -13.85 -5.11 -19.01
C GLN A 61 -12.99 -4.46 -20.12
N ASN A 62 -11.67 -4.62 -20.10
CA ASN A 62 -10.75 -4.27 -21.20
C ASN A 62 -10.82 -2.83 -21.77
N HIS A 63 -11.63 -1.93 -21.20
CA HIS A 63 -11.85 -0.59 -21.76
C HIS A 63 -10.62 0.31 -21.61
N ALA A 64 -9.75 0.08 -20.63
CA ALA A 64 -8.55 0.88 -20.40
C ALA A 64 -7.27 0.30 -21.03
N MET A 65 -7.32 -0.91 -21.60
CA MET A 65 -6.11 -1.58 -22.11
C MET A 65 -5.44 -0.85 -23.27
N PHE A 66 -6.17 -0.01 -24.01
CA PHE A 66 -5.60 0.81 -25.08
C PHE A 66 -4.58 1.85 -24.56
N LEU A 67 -4.63 2.20 -23.27
CA LEU A 67 -3.68 3.12 -22.63
C LEU A 67 -2.30 2.49 -22.45
N MET A 68 -2.23 1.16 -22.37
CA MET A 68 -0.97 0.42 -22.25
C MET A 68 -0.33 0.12 -23.61
N ARG A 69 -1.02 0.41 -24.72
CA ARG A 69 -0.55 0.10 -26.07
C ARG A 69 -0.04 1.37 -26.76
N ASN A 70 1.14 1.26 -27.35
CA ASN A 70 1.71 2.29 -28.22
C ASN A 70 1.03 2.35 -29.60
N GLU A 71 0.15 1.40 -29.90
CA GLU A 71 -0.64 1.38 -31.14
C GLU A 71 -1.67 2.51 -31.18
N ARG A 72 -1.94 3.00 -32.39
CA ARG A 72 -2.98 4.02 -32.63
C ARG A 72 -4.36 3.40 -32.38
N GLY A 73 -5.07 3.95 -31.40
CA GLY A 73 -6.44 3.60 -31.09
C GLY A 73 -7.43 4.24 -32.06
N ASN A 74 -8.72 3.98 -31.81
CA ASN A 74 -9.79 4.70 -32.49
C ASN A 74 -9.81 6.19 -32.08
N LYS A 75 -10.59 7.02 -32.79
CA LYS A 75 -10.66 8.47 -32.54
C LYS A 75 -10.93 8.82 -31.06
N LEU A 76 -11.82 8.08 -30.40
CA LEU A 76 -12.17 8.30 -29.00
C LEU A 76 -11.03 7.92 -28.05
N GLN A 77 -10.35 6.80 -28.29
CA GLN A 77 -9.19 6.35 -27.52
C GLN A 77 -8.04 7.34 -27.61
N GLU A 78 -7.77 7.86 -28.80
CA GLU A 78 -6.75 8.89 -29.00
C GLU A 78 -7.14 10.21 -28.32
N GLN A 79 -8.41 10.61 -28.33
CA GLN A 79 -8.88 11.74 -27.53
C GLN A 79 -8.67 11.52 -26.03
N ILE A 80 -8.95 10.32 -25.52
CA ILE A 80 -8.71 9.98 -24.11
C ILE A 80 -7.22 10.04 -23.77
N LYS A 81 -6.35 9.45 -24.60
CA LYS A 81 -4.89 9.53 -24.42
C LYS A 81 -4.43 10.99 -24.37
N THR A 82 -4.90 11.81 -25.32
CA THR A 82 -4.57 13.24 -25.35
C THR A 82 -5.01 13.95 -24.08
N ILE A 83 -6.23 13.71 -23.58
CA ILE A 83 -6.70 14.34 -22.33
C ILE A 83 -5.82 13.90 -21.15
N LEU A 84 -5.47 12.62 -21.05
CA LEU A 84 -4.63 12.11 -19.96
C LEU A 84 -3.19 12.61 -20.03
N ILE A 85 -2.62 12.78 -21.22
CA ILE A 85 -1.26 13.33 -21.42
C ILE A 85 -1.21 14.84 -21.21
N THR A 86 -2.27 15.56 -21.63
CA THR A 86 -2.37 17.01 -21.51
C THR A 86 -2.55 17.43 -20.04
N ASN A 87 -3.22 16.59 -19.26
CA ASN A 87 -3.26 16.71 -17.81
C ASN A 87 -2.01 16.08 -17.23
N GLU A 88 -1.43 16.63 -16.15
CA GLU A 88 -0.39 15.88 -15.45
C GLU A 88 -0.93 14.50 -15.06
N ASP A 89 -0.15 13.42 -15.22
CA ASP A 89 -0.57 12.04 -14.86
C ASP A 89 -1.08 11.94 -13.40
N THR A 90 -0.62 12.88 -12.56
CA THR A 90 -1.00 13.08 -11.14
C THR A 90 -2.45 13.52 -10.98
N ASN A 91 -3.02 14.28 -11.92
CA ASN A 91 -4.39 14.82 -11.85
C ASN A 91 -5.44 13.72 -11.67
N LEU A 92 -5.20 12.54 -12.24
CA LEU A 92 -6.16 11.45 -12.25
C LEU A 92 -6.48 10.92 -10.84
N TYR A 93 -5.45 10.84 -9.99
CA TYR A 93 -5.55 10.30 -8.63
C TYR A 93 -5.37 11.36 -7.53
N GLU A 94 -5.08 12.60 -7.90
CA GLU A 94 -4.85 13.73 -6.99
C GLU A 94 -5.97 13.88 -5.95
N LEU A 95 -7.24 13.88 -6.38
CA LEU A 95 -8.36 14.10 -5.46
C LEU A 95 -8.56 12.92 -4.49
N SER A 96 -8.33 11.68 -4.95
CA SER A 96 -8.36 10.51 -4.06
C SER A 96 -7.19 10.55 -3.06
N LEU A 97 -5.99 10.94 -3.49
CA LEU A 97 -4.84 11.13 -2.62
C LEU A 97 -5.12 12.18 -1.54
N ARG A 98 -5.73 13.32 -1.89
CA ARG A 98 -6.13 14.36 -0.91
C ARG A 98 -7.10 13.81 0.15
N VAL A 99 -8.08 12.98 -0.24
CA VAL A 99 -9.02 12.36 0.72
C VAL A 99 -8.30 11.41 1.67
N LEU A 100 -7.37 10.59 1.16
CA LEU A 100 -6.57 9.68 1.99
C LEU A 100 -5.67 10.44 2.96
N VAL A 101 -5.03 11.52 2.50
CA VAL A 101 -4.22 12.41 3.35
C VAL A 101 -5.09 13.11 4.40
N LEU A 102 -6.28 13.58 4.05
CA LEU A 102 -7.23 14.17 5.01
C LEU A 102 -7.57 13.17 6.11
N CYS A 103 -7.83 11.90 5.76
CA CYS A 103 -8.08 10.84 6.74
C CYS A 103 -6.83 10.59 7.61
N ALA A 104 -5.64 10.54 7.03
CA ALA A 104 -4.38 10.38 7.76
C ALA A 104 -4.13 11.53 8.76
N GLN A 105 -4.33 12.77 8.32
CA GLN A 105 -4.21 13.97 9.16
C GLN A 105 -5.25 13.99 10.28
N SER A 106 -6.48 13.54 10.01
CA SER A 106 -7.52 13.39 11.03
C SER A 106 -7.13 12.34 12.07
N ASN A 107 -6.60 11.18 11.64
CA ASN A 107 -6.05 10.16 12.52
C ASN A 107 -4.88 10.68 13.38
N ALA A 108 -4.08 11.60 12.85
CA ALA A 108 -3.01 12.30 13.55
C ALA A 108 -3.49 13.51 14.38
N SER A 109 -4.81 13.67 14.59
CA SER A 109 -5.44 14.71 15.41
C SER A 109 -5.28 16.15 14.91
N LEU A 110 -4.93 16.36 13.63
CA LEU A 110 -4.69 17.69 13.07
C LEU A 110 -5.98 18.48 12.79
N TRP A 111 -7.13 17.79 12.74
CA TRP A 111 -8.43 18.38 12.37
C TRP A 111 -9.45 18.46 13.52
N LYS A 112 -9.01 18.33 14.79
CA LYS A 112 -9.89 18.32 15.97
C LYS A 112 -10.82 19.54 16.08
N ARG A 113 -10.38 20.70 15.56
CA ARG A 113 -11.15 21.96 15.60
C ARG A 113 -12.38 21.96 14.68
N ASN A 114 -12.41 21.09 13.67
CA ASN A 114 -13.54 20.97 12.74
C ASN A 114 -14.74 20.25 13.36
N GLY A 115 -14.55 19.63 14.53
CA GLY A 115 -15.59 18.98 15.32
C GLY A 115 -16.19 17.73 14.66
N PHE A 116 -17.34 17.32 15.18
CA PHE A 116 -18.01 16.07 14.83
C PHE A 116 -18.46 15.97 13.37
N SER A 117 -18.62 17.09 12.65
CA SER A 117 -19.04 17.05 11.25
C SER A 117 -18.02 16.31 10.37
N LEU A 118 -16.74 16.63 10.51
CA LEU A 118 -15.68 15.96 9.76
C LEU A 118 -15.52 14.51 10.22
N GLU A 119 -15.55 14.27 11.53
CA GLU A 119 -15.46 12.93 12.10
C GLU A 119 -16.57 12.01 11.58
N ASN A 120 -17.80 12.51 11.49
CA ASN A 120 -18.93 11.77 10.92
C ASN A 120 -18.78 11.52 9.41
N GLN A 121 -18.25 12.47 8.65
CA GLN A 121 -17.96 12.25 7.23
C GLN A 121 -16.91 11.15 7.03
N ILE A 122 -15.85 11.15 7.84
CA ILE A 122 -14.81 10.11 7.81
C ILE A 122 -15.37 8.76 8.29
N HIS A 123 -16.22 8.76 9.31
CA HIS A 123 -16.92 7.53 9.73
C HIS A 123 -17.74 6.92 8.59
N ASN A 124 -18.53 7.75 7.90
CA ASN A 124 -19.33 7.29 6.75
C ASN A 124 -18.46 6.83 5.58
N TYR A 125 -17.31 7.48 5.35
CA TYR A 125 -16.34 7.10 4.32
C TYR A 125 -15.85 5.65 4.45
N PHE A 126 -15.65 5.19 5.69
CA PHE A 126 -15.20 3.82 6.00
C PHE A 126 -16.33 2.82 6.30
N SER A 127 -17.58 3.30 6.42
CA SER A 127 -18.73 2.47 6.78
C SER A 127 -18.98 1.37 5.74
N PRO A 128 -19.31 0.12 6.15
CA PRO A 128 -19.63 -0.99 5.23
C PRO A 128 -20.71 -0.66 4.19
N PHE A 129 -21.58 0.30 4.49
CA PHE A 129 -22.65 0.74 3.59
C PHE A 129 -22.13 1.56 2.40
N TRP A 130 -21.13 2.43 2.61
CA TRP A 130 -20.66 3.37 1.59
C TRP A 130 -19.25 3.07 1.07
N ARG A 131 -18.42 2.33 1.82
CA ARG A 131 -17.00 2.17 1.53
C ARG A 131 -16.71 1.63 0.14
N SER A 132 -17.55 0.73 -0.39
CA SER A 132 -17.42 0.14 -1.73
C SER A 132 -17.48 1.19 -2.85
N GLU A 133 -18.21 2.29 -2.64
CA GLU A 133 -18.36 3.40 -3.60
C GLU A 133 -17.60 4.66 -3.15
N MET A 134 -16.82 4.60 -2.08
CA MET A 134 -16.01 5.71 -1.58
C MET A 134 -14.56 5.26 -1.41
N PHE A 135 -14.21 4.73 -0.23
CA PHE A 135 -12.85 4.34 0.12
C PHE A 135 -12.24 3.31 -0.84
N ASP A 136 -13.00 2.28 -1.21
CA ASP A 136 -12.56 1.25 -2.17
C ASP A 136 -12.24 1.86 -3.55
N ARG A 137 -13.04 2.84 -3.98
CA ARG A 137 -12.84 3.54 -5.26
C ARG A 137 -11.63 4.47 -5.21
N ASP A 138 -11.35 5.08 -4.06
CA ASP A 138 -10.18 5.94 -3.90
C ASP A 138 -8.88 5.11 -3.90
N ILE A 139 -8.84 3.94 -3.25
CA ILE A 139 -7.69 3.03 -3.36
C ILE A 139 -7.53 2.51 -4.78
N LEU A 140 -8.63 2.15 -5.45
CA LEU A 140 -8.58 1.76 -6.86
C LEU A 140 -8.01 2.88 -7.74
N MET A 141 -8.41 4.14 -7.50
CA MET A 141 -7.84 5.27 -8.23
C MET A 141 -6.34 5.44 -7.95
N MET A 142 -5.90 5.23 -6.71
CA MET A 142 -4.47 5.23 -6.39
C MET A 142 -3.71 4.12 -7.13
N GLN A 143 -4.30 2.94 -7.31
CA GLN A 143 -3.72 1.85 -8.11
C GLN A 143 -3.64 2.22 -9.60
N VAL A 144 -4.65 2.90 -10.14
CA VAL A 144 -4.61 3.46 -11.50
C VAL A 144 -3.46 4.46 -11.63
N GLY A 145 -3.32 5.38 -10.67
CA GLY A 145 -2.22 6.32 -10.61
C GLY A 145 -0.85 5.64 -10.57
N ALA A 146 -0.71 4.60 -9.75
CA ALA A 146 0.52 3.82 -9.63
C ALA A 146 0.88 3.05 -10.90
N ALA A 147 -0.11 2.63 -11.69
CA ALA A 147 0.10 1.94 -12.96
C ALA A 147 0.55 2.89 -14.08
N LEU A 148 0.05 4.13 -14.09
CA LEU A 148 0.31 5.11 -15.15
C LEU A 148 1.50 6.02 -14.86
N THR A 149 1.87 6.21 -13.60
CA THR A 149 2.93 7.15 -13.19
C THR A 149 4.27 6.42 -12.98
N PRO A 150 5.40 6.97 -13.44
CA PRO A 150 6.72 6.43 -13.10
C PRO A 150 6.91 6.27 -11.58
N PRO A 151 7.47 5.14 -11.08
CA PRO A 151 7.56 4.86 -9.64
C PRO A 151 8.16 5.98 -8.79
N LEU A 152 9.25 6.62 -9.28
CA LEU A 152 9.88 7.74 -8.59
C LEU A 152 8.91 8.90 -8.37
N LYS A 153 8.24 9.36 -9.44
CA LYS A 153 7.28 10.47 -9.42
C LYS A 153 6.10 10.13 -8.50
N PHE A 154 5.59 8.90 -8.56
CA PHE A 154 4.48 8.46 -7.71
C PHE A 154 4.84 8.51 -6.22
N ILE A 155 5.98 7.93 -5.82
CA ILE A 155 6.41 7.91 -4.42
C ILE A 155 6.73 9.32 -3.91
N ILE A 156 7.43 10.16 -4.69
CA ILE A 156 7.69 11.56 -4.33
C ILE A 156 6.39 12.34 -4.16
N HIS A 157 5.42 12.12 -5.05
CA HIS A 157 4.13 12.78 -4.97
C HIS A 157 3.38 12.41 -3.68
N LEU A 158 3.36 11.12 -3.31
CA LEU A 158 2.79 10.68 -2.03
C LEU A 158 3.55 11.29 -0.84
N LEU A 159 4.89 11.24 -0.84
CA LEU A 159 5.70 11.82 0.24
C LEU A 159 5.37 13.29 0.47
N GLN A 160 5.34 14.10 -0.58
CA GLN A 160 5.02 15.53 -0.45
C GLN A 160 3.57 15.74 0.02
N ARG A 161 2.60 15.01 -0.50
CA ARG A 161 1.18 15.18 -0.13
C ARG A 161 0.94 14.81 1.34
N PHE A 162 1.65 13.81 1.85
CA PHE A 162 1.66 13.49 3.28
C PHE A 162 2.52 14.45 4.12
N GLY A 163 3.31 15.34 3.52
CA GLY A 163 4.22 16.25 4.23
C GLY A 163 5.46 15.56 4.80
N LEU A 164 5.92 14.49 4.14
CA LEU A 164 7.02 13.61 4.55
C LEU A 164 8.27 13.75 3.66
N ASP A 165 8.31 14.69 2.73
CA ASP A 165 9.45 14.93 1.84
C ASP A 165 10.75 15.21 2.62
N LYS A 166 10.70 16.13 3.60
CA LYS A 166 11.82 16.38 4.52
C LYS A 166 12.04 15.22 5.49
N TRP A 167 10.97 14.59 5.99
CA TRP A 167 11.07 13.44 6.90
C TRP A 167 11.80 12.25 6.25
N ALA A 168 11.75 12.15 4.93
CA ALA A 168 12.38 11.11 4.12
C ALA A 168 13.85 11.42 3.76
N THR A 169 14.50 12.40 4.38
CA THR A 169 15.95 12.64 4.22
C THR A 169 16.75 12.17 5.43
N ILE A 170 18.06 11.92 5.23
CA ILE A 170 18.96 11.46 6.30
C ILE A 170 19.25 12.61 7.28
N GLU A 171 19.33 13.82 6.74
CA GLU A 171 19.70 15.05 7.45
C GLU A 171 18.58 15.58 8.34
N PHE A 172 17.34 15.10 8.17
CA PHE A 172 16.15 15.58 8.90
C PHE A 172 16.33 15.69 10.43
N GLU A 173 16.99 14.70 11.04
CA GLU A 173 17.24 14.68 12.49
C GLU A 173 18.53 15.43 12.88
N GLN A 174 19.41 15.70 11.92
CA GLN A 174 20.68 16.41 12.11
C GLN A 174 20.50 17.93 12.03
N ASP A 175 19.44 18.40 11.36
CA ASP A 175 19.08 19.81 11.32
C ASP A 175 18.93 20.39 12.73
N GLU A 176 19.75 21.39 13.06
CA GLU A 176 19.79 22.04 14.38
C GLU A 176 18.41 22.58 14.80
N ALA A 177 17.54 22.96 13.86
CA ALA A 177 16.17 23.38 14.14
C ALA A 177 15.26 22.22 14.62
N THR A 178 15.45 21.01 14.09
CA THR A 178 14.74 19.80 14.55
C THR A 178 15.31 19.30 15.88
N ALA A 179 16.63 19.44 16.07
CA ALA A 179 17.33 19.10 17.29
C ALA A 179 17.09 20.08 18.45
N ALA A 180 16.90 21.38 18.18
CA ALA A 180 16.60 22.42 19.18
C ALA A 180 15.15 22.38 19.69
N GLN A 181 14.25 21.72 18.95
CA GLN A 181 12.88 21.43 19.39
C GLN A 181 12.88 20.26 20.39
N ILE A 182 13.51 20.42 21.56
CA ILE A 182 13.37 19.55 22.74
C ILE A 182 12.46 20.30 23.75
N LYS A 183 11.25 20.63 23.32
CA LYS A 183 10.19 21.22 24.16
C LYS A 183 9.03 20.23 24.27
N PRO A 184 8.18 20.28 25.31
CA PRO A 184 7.01 19.39 25.40
C PRO A 184 6.15 19.39 24.12
N GLU A 185 5.99 20.56 23.49
CA GLU A 185 5.25 20.76 22.23
C GLU A 185 5.85 20.00 21.03
N SER A 186 7.15 19.72 21.03
CA SER A 186 7.81 18.99 19.93
C SER A 186 7.62 17.47 20.01
N LYS A 187 7.29 16.94 21.20
CA LYS A 187 6.91 15.53 21.35
C LYS A 187 5.59 15.25 20.63
N ASP A 188 4.65 16.19 20.66
CA ASP A 188 3.37 16.05 19.96
C ASP A 188 3.56 16.13 18.45
N LEU A 189 4.38 17.05 17.95
CA LEU A 189 4.75 17.11 16.53
C LEU A 189 5.40 15.81 16.03
N SER A 190 6.28 15.21 16.84
CA SER A 190 6.94 13.95 16.48
C SER A 190 5.97 12.78 16.41
N LYS A 191 5.05 12.67 17.38
CA LYS A 191 3.98 11.66 17.36
C LYS A 191 3.04 11.84 16.18
N THR A 192 2.66 13.07 15.86
CA THR A 192 1.87 13.39 14.68
C THR A 192 2.61 12.94 13.42
N MET A 193 3.89 13.30 13.26
CA MET A 193 4.69 12.91 12.10
C MET A 193 4.81 11.39 11.96
N VAL A 194 5.03 10.67 13.06
CA VAL A 194 5.05 9.19 13.08
C VAL A 194 3.70 8.63 12.64
N THR A 195 2.60 9.17 13.15
CA THR A 195 1.24 8.74 12.74
C THR A 195 1.03 8.97 11.24
N ILE A 196 1.45 10.12 10.71
CA ILE A 196 1.38 10.41 9.27
C ILE A 196 2.25 9.44 8.45
N ALA A 197 3.46 9.15 8.91
CA ALA A 197 4.35 8.16 8.27
C ALA A 197 3.72 6.75 8.28
N GLU A 198 3.09 6.35 9.39
CA GLU A 198 2.36 5.09 9.47
C GLU A 198 1.22 5.04 8.43
N GLU A 199 0.46 6.12 8.25
CA GLU A 199 -0.63 6.20 7.27
C GLU A 199 -0.10 6.24 5.83
N PHE A 200 1.05 6.86 5.58
CA PHE A 200 1.74 6.81 4.28
C PHE A 200 2.08 5.37 3.89
N PHE A 201 2.69 4.60 4.79
CA PHE A 201 2.99 3.19 4.52
C PHE A 201 1.72 2.33 4.47
N GLN A 202 0.68 2.67 5.22
CA GLN A 202 -0.62 2.02 5.08
C GLN A 202 -1.17 2.21 3.66
N CYS A 203 -1.12 3.43 3.13
CA CYS A 203 -1.54 3.73 1.76
C CYS A 203 -0.78 2.86 0.74
N LEU A 204 0.55 2.76 0.87
CA LEU A 204 1.37 1.89 0.00
C LEU A 204 0.98 0.42 0.13
N ILE A 205 0.75 -0.08 1.34
CA ILE A 205 0.28 -1.45 1.58
C ILE A 205 -1.04 -1.69 0.86
N LEU A 206 -2.01 -0.77 0.98
CA LEU A 206 -3.31 -0.92 0.32
C LEU A 206 -3.16 -0.95 -1.21
N ILE A 207 -2.38 -0.03 -1.79
CA ILE A 207 -2.13 0.01 -3.24
C ILE A 207 -1.52 -1.31 -3.73
N LEU A 208 -0.53 -1.85 -3.01
CA LEU A 208 0.20 -3.07 -3.40
C LEU A 208 -0.56 -4.36 -3.12
N CYS A 209 -1.39 -4.40 -2.07
CA CYS A 209 -1.98 -5.64 -1.54
C CYS A 209 -3.45 -5.85 -1.92
N GLU A 210 -4.20 -4.80 -2.22
CA GLU A 210 -5.64 -4.92 -2.53
C GLU A 210 -5.86 -5.33 -3.99
N ARG A 211 -5.54 -6.60 -4.27
CA ARG A 211 -5.65 -7.23 -5.60
C ARG A 211 -6.92 -8.05 -5.79
N TYR A 212 -7.71 -8.23 -4.75
CA TYR A 212 -8.97 -8.97 -4.77
C TYR A 212 -10.15 -8.12 -5.25
N ALA A 213 -9.94 -6.82 -5.46
CA ALA A 213 -10.93 -5.95 -6.07
C ALA A 213 -11.19 -6.38 -7.52
N HIS A 214 -12.45 -6.30 -7.94
CA HIS A 214 -12.86 -6.64 -9.29
C HIS A 214 -12.04 -5.85 -10.32
N GLY A 215 -11.49 -6.54 -11.33
CA GLY A 215 -10.74 -5.92 -12.41
C GLY A 215 -9.31 -5.47 -12.06
N VAL A 216 -8.81 -5.72 -10.84
CA VAL A 216 -7.44 -5.37 -10.44
C VAL A 216 -6.49 -6.57 -10.50
N GLY A 217 -6.81 -7.64 -9.78
CA GLY A 217 -6.03 -8.88 -9.78
C GLY A 217 -6.71 -10.02 -10.54
N LYS A 218 -5.94 -11.07 -10.81
CA LYS A 218 -6.40 -12.34 -11.39
C LYS A 218 -7.13 -13.16 -10.32
N THR A 219 -8.30 -12.69 -9.93
CA THR A 219 -9.19 -13.32 -8.93
C THR A 219 -10.61 -13.41 -9.45
N ASN A 220 -11.41 -14.29 -8.86
CA ASN A 220 -12.85 -14.31 -9.08
C ASN A 220 -13.60 -13.52 -7.97
N PRO A 221 -14.86 -13.11 -8.20
CA PRO A 221 -15.65 -12.41 -7.18
C PRO A 221 -15.82 -13.19 -5.85
N PHE A 222 -15.84 -14.52 -5.91
CA PHE A 222 -15.94 -15.38 -4.74
C PHE A 222 -14.70 -15.25 -3.82
N ASP A 223 -13.49 -15.13 -4.39
CA ASP A 223 -12.25 -14.94 -3.63
C ASP A 223 -12.28 -13.66 -2.78
N ARG A 224 -12.90 -12.59 -3.30
CA ARG A 224 -13.07 -11.32 -2.58
C ARG A 224 -13.92 -11.50 -1.33
N VAL A 225 -15.12 -12.06 -1.49
CA VAL A 225 -16.05 -12.30 -0.37
C VAL A 225 -15.43 -13.29 0.62
N LYS A 226 -14.77 -14.34 0.12
CA LYS A 226 -14.03 -15.30 0.93
C LYS A 226 -12.98 -14.61 1.79
N ARG A 227 -12.15 -13.75 1.20
CA ARG A 227 -11.14 -12.98 1.94
C ARG A 227 -11.80 -12.09 3.00
N GLU A 228 -12.88 -11.40 2.66
CA GLU A 228 -13.58 -10.52 3.60
C GLU A 228 -14.14 -11.28 4.81
N VAL A 229 -14.80 -12.42 4.58
CA VAL A 229 -15.33 -13.28 5.66
C VAL A 229 -14.21 -13.83 6.54
N ILE A 230 -13.08 -14.27 5.96
CA ILE A 230 -11.90 -14.71 6.72
C ILE A 230 -11.43 -13.61 7.67
N HIS A 231 -11.29 -12.38 7.17
CA HIS A 231 -10.79 -11.27 7.98
C HIS A 231 -11.81 -10.86 9.08
N ILE A 232 -13.11 -10.88 8.78
CA ILE A 232 -14.14 -10.68 9.82
C ILE A 232 -13.99 -11.72 10.94
N LEU A 233 -13.83 -13.00 10.59
CA LEU A 233 -13.67 -14.09 11.58
C LEU A 233 -12.31 -14.08 12.29
N CYS A 234 -11.29 -13.44 11.72
CA CYS A 234 -10.02 -13.23 12.40
C CYS A 234 -10.13 -12.23 13.55
N THR A 235 -11.15 -11.36 13.58
CA THR A 235 -11.42 -10.46 14.71
C THR A 235 -12.08 -11.16 15.91
N GLY A 236 -12.56 -12.39 15.73
CA GLY A 236 -13.29 -13.16 16.74
C GLY A 236 -14.38 -14.04 16.12
N SER A 237 -15.04 -14.85 16.95
CA SER A 237 -16.19 -15.64 16.52
C SER A 237 -17.43 -14.77 16.35
N HIS A 238 -18.22 -15.04 15.30
CA HIS A 238 -19.41 -14.26 14.95
C HIS A 238 -20.59 -15.17 14.61
N THR A 239 -21.82 -14.71 14.84
CA THR A 239 -23.02 -15.34 14.26
C THR A 239 -23.11 -15.05 12.76
N PHE A 240 -23.91 -15.81 12.03
CA PHE A 240 -24.14 -15.55 10.59
C PHE A 240 -24.66 -14.12 10.33
N SER A 241 -25.60 -13.65 11.16
CA SER A 241 -26.16 -12.30 11.04
C SER A 241 -25.13 -11.19 11.27
N GLN A 242 -24.20 -11.38 12.22
CA GLN A 242 -23.11 -10.44 12.46
C GLN A 242 -22.14 -10.39 11.28
N ILE A 243 -21.82 -11.54 10.68
CA ILE A 243 -20.99 -11.58 9.46
C ILE A 243 -21.69 -10.81 8.33
N GLN A 244 -22.98 -11.08 8.11
CA GLN A 244 -23.77 -10.42 7.06
C GLN A 244 -23.82 -8.89 7.22
N GLN A 245 -23.87 -8.38 8.45
CA GLN A 245 -23.85 -6.93 8.70
C GLN A 245 -22.49 -6.27 8.46
N LYS A 246 -21.40 -7.03 8.60
CA LYS A 246 -20.01 -6.53 8.47
C LYS A 246 -19.45 -6.62 7.05
N VAL A 247 -19.97 -7.54 6.24
CA VAL A 247 -19.59 -7.68 4.83
C VAL A 247 -20.05 -6.44 4.04
N SER A 248 -19.21 -5.99 3.12
CA SER A 248 -19.46 -4.84 2.26
C SER A 248 -20.65 -5.08 1.32
N ASN A 249 -21.42 -4.02 1.06
CA ASN A 249 -22.44 -4.02 0.01
C ASN A 249 -21.80 -3.83 -1.38
N ASP A 250 -21.04 -4.81 -1.88
CA ASP A 250 -20.49 -4.79 -3.25
C ASP A 250 -21.52 -5.33 -4.26
N ILE A 251 -21.84 -4.52 -5.27
CA ILE A 251 -22.76 -4.89 -6.35
C ILE A 251 -22.23 -6.13 -7.11
N ASN A 252 -20.91 -6.25 -7.28
CA ASN A 252 -20.28 -7.38 -7.97
C ASN A 252 -20.37 -8.69 -7.17
N ALA A 253 -20.67 -8.61 -5.87
CA ALA A 253 -20.80 -9.75 -4.98
C ALA A 253 -22.25 -10.22 -4.77
N LYS A 254 -23.25 -9.53 -5.34
CA LYS A 254 -24.69 -9.80 -5.10
C LYS A 254 -25.13 -11.22 -5.47
N HIS A 255 -24.47 -11.86 -6.43
CA HIS A 255 -24.79 -13.21 -6.88
C HIS A 255 -24.09 -14.30 -6.06
N ILE A 256 -23.23 -13.94 -5.11
CA ILE A 256 -22.47 -14.89 -4.30
C ILE A 256 -23.27 -15.21 -3.04
N SER A 257 -23.48 -16.51 -2.80
CA SER A 257 -24.08 -17.00 -1.57
C SER A 257 -23.11 -16.82 -0.40
N LEU A 258 -23.40 -15.88 0.51
CA LEU A 258 -22.63 -15.69 1.73
C LEU A 258 -22.61 -16.97 2.59
N HIS A 259 -23.70 -17.73 2.59
CA HIS A 259 -23.80 -19.00 3.30
C HIS A 259 -22.74 -20.01 2.82
N ASP A 260 -22.54 -20.14 1.52
CA ASP A 260 -21.58 -21.10 0.95
C ASP A 260 -20.14 -20.68 1.26
N VAL A 261 -19.86 -19.37 1.20
CA VAL A 261 -18.56 -18.81 1.59
C VAL A 261 -18.26 -19.10 3.05
N VAL A 262 -19.20 -18.82 3.96
CA VAL A 262 -19.03 -19.04 5.41
C VAL A 262 -18.77 -20.52 5.70
N ASN A 263 -19.54 -21.42 5.11
CA ASN A 263 -19.33 -22.87 5.30
C ASN A 263 -17.98 -23.36 4.76
N GLN A 264 -17.45 -22.70 3.73
CA GLN A 264 -16.13 -23.04 3.21
C GLN A 264 -15.02 -22.63 4.18
N VAL A 265 -15.08 -21.43 4.77
CA VAL A 265 -13.96 -20.83 5.54
C VAL A 265 -14.08 -20.95 7.06
N ALA A 266 -15.24 -21.36 7.56
CA ALA A 266 -15.54 -21.35 9.00
C ALA A 266 -16.11 -22.68 9.50
N ASP A 267 -15.81 -22.99 10.75
CA ASP A 267 -16.42 -24.09 11.50
C ASP A 267 -17.54 -23.54 12.39
N PHE A 268 -18.73 -24.11 12.25
CA PHE A 268 -19.85 -23.79 13.12
C PHE A 268 -19.69 -24.50 14.46
N ARG A 269 -19.71 -23.75 15.56
CA ARG A 269 -19.69 -24.28 16.92
C ARG A 269 -21.05 -24.06 17.58
N ASN A 270 -21.66 -25.17 17.98
CA ASN A 270 -22.90 -25.15 18.75
C ASN A 270 -22.68 -24.39 20.06
N PRO A 271 -23.68 -23.61 20.51
CA PRO A 271 -23.59 -22.93 21.79
C PRO A 271 -23.57 -23.96 22.93
N LEU A 272 -22.77 -23.70 23.97
CA LEU A 272 -22.73 -24.52 25.18
C LEU A 272 -23.93 -24.25 26.12
N SER A 273 -24.70 -23.18 25.87
CA SER A 273 -25.84 -22.75 26.70
C SER A 273 -26.88 -22.00 25.84
N THR A 274 -27.63 -21.03 26.41
CA THR A 274 -28.65 -20.21 25.73
C THR A 274 -28.10 -19.23 24.69
N SER A 275 -26.80 -19.23 24.42
CA SER A 275 -26.19 -18.38 23.40
C SER A 275 -26.52 -18.86 21.97
N ALA A 276 -26.35 -17.99 20.98
CA ALA A 276 -26.43 -18.39 19.58
C ALA A 276 -25.16 -19.14 19.15
N GLY A 277 -25.27 -20.12 18.25
CA GLY A 277 -24.12 -20.77 17.64
C GLY A 277 -23.25 -19.79 16.85
N GLN A 278 -21.94 -20.01 16.86
CA GLN A 278 -20.96 -19.07 16.30
C GLN A 278 -20.02 -19.75 15.31
N PHE A 279 -19.65 -19.00 14.28
CA PHE A 279 -18.67 -19.39 13.29
C PHE A 279 -17.26 -18.99 13.75
N HIS A 280 -16.32 -19.90 13.58
CA HIS A 280 -14.90 -19.71 13.89
C HIS A 280 -14.08 -19.92 12.62
N CYS A 281 -13.08 -19.08 12.37
CA CYS A 281 -12.21 -19.23 11.20
C CYS A 281 -11.50 -20.60 11.23
N LYS A 282 -11.52 -21.33 10.12
CA LYS A 282 -10.75 -22.57 9.97
C LYS A 282 -9.26 -22.25 9.97
N GLU A 283 -8.45 -23.09 10.60
CA GLU A 283 -6.99 -22.94 10.57
C GLU A 283 -6.42 -22.98 9.14
N SER A 284 -7.04 -23.76 8.25
CA SER A 284 -6.66 -23.82 6.83
C SER A 284 -6.90 -22.52 6.05
N SER A 285 -7.73 -21.61 6.59
CA SER A 285 -8.02 -20.30 5.99
C SER A 285 -7.13 -19.17 6.54
N LEU A 286 -6.45 -19.40 7.67
CA LEU A 286 -5.56 -18.41 8.29
C LEU A 286 -4.36 -17.98 7.45
N PRO A 287 -3.79 -18.79 6.53
CA PRO A 287 -2.73 -18.31 5.63
C PRO A 287 -3.11 -17.11 4.74
N VAL A 288 -4.41 -16.79 4.61
CA VAL A 288 -4.91 -15.63 3.85
C VAL A 288 -4.96 -14.35 4.71
N TYR A 289 -4.84 -14.47 6.03
CA TYR A 289 -4.90 -13.35 6.96
C TYR A 289 -3.82 -12.30 6.66
N SER A 290 -4.23 -11.04 6.69
CA SER A 290 -3.37 -9.88 6.64
C SER A 290 -3.68 -8.96 7.83
N PRO A 291 -2.66 -8.52 8.60
CA PRO A 291 -2.84 -7.56 9.69
C PRO A 291 -3.28 -6.17 9.18
N PHE A 292 -3.01 -5.87 7.90
CA PHE A 292 -3.30 -4.59 7.27
C PHE A 292 -4.46 -4.67 6.28
N PHE A 293 -5.42 -5.58 6.52
CA PHE A 293 -6.61 -5.69 5.71
C PHE A 293 -7.35 -4.36 5.61
N MET A 294 -7.69 -3.99 4.37
CA MET A 294 -8.24 -2.68 4.02
C MET A 294 -9.45 -2.25 4.84
N HIS A 295 -10.33 -3.17 5.20
CA HIS A 295 -11.59 -2.84 5.87
C HIS A 295 -11.54 -2.94 7.40
N TYR A 296 -10.36 -3.17 7.99
CA TYR A 296 -10.24 -3.14 9.44
C TYR A 296 -10.26 -1.71 9.98
N SER A 297 -11.13 -1.47 10.97
CA SER A 297 -10.97 -0.34 11.89
C SER A 297 -9.77 -0.57 12.82
N LYS A 298 -9.35 0.48 13.55
CA LYS A 298 -8.30 0.36 14.58
C LYS A 298 -8.66 -0.70 15.63
N SER A 299 -9.94 -0.79 16.02
CA SER A 299 -10.43 -1.83 16.92
C SER A 299 -10.38 -3.23 16.32
N ASP A 300 -10.70 -3.39 15.03
CA ASP A 300 -10.65 -4.68 14.35
C ASP A 300 -9.21 -5.19 14.23
N GLN A 301 -8.25 -4.31 13.90
CA GLN A 301 -6.83 -4.65 13.84
C GLN A 301 -6.35 -5.19 15.19
N LEU A 302 -6.65 -4.49 16.28
CA LEU A 302 -6.28 -4.92 17.64
C LEU A 302 -6.94 -6.26 18.01
N ALA A 303 -8.23 -6.44 17.71
CA ALA A 303 -8.94 -7.68 17.98
C ALA A 303 -8.36 -8.86 17.18
N ALA A 304 -7.99 -8.63 15.91
CA ALA A 304 -7.38 -9.64 15.07
C ALA A 304 -5.97 -10.00 15.55
N GLU A 305 -5.13 -9.01 15.88
CA GLU A 305 -3.79 -9.23 16.44
C GLU A 305 -3.84 -10.06 17.73
N GLN A 306 -4.76 -9.73 18.65
CA GLN A 306 -4.95 -10.51 19.88
C GLN A 306 -5.41 -11.95 19.61
N SER A 307 -6.28 -12.15 18.62
CA SER A 307 -6.76 -13.47 18.24
C SER A 307 -5.65 -14.34 17.65
N GLN A 308 -4.75 -13.76 16.83
CA GLN A 308 -3.60 -14.48 16.29
C GLN A 308 -2.58 -14.86 17.37
N VAL A 309 -2.38 -14.02 18.39
CA VAL A 309 -1.47 -14.32 19.51
C VAL A 309 -2.01 -15.44 20.41
N ARG A 310 -3.33 -15.49 20.61
CA ARG A 310 -3.99 -16.50 21.48
C ARG A 310 -4.09 -17.87 20.83
N ALA A 311 -4.15 -17.93 19.51
CA ALA A 311 -4.20 -19.19 18.80
C ALA A 311 -2.80 -19.84 18.83
N ASN A 312 -2.71 -21.12 19.22
CA ASN A 312 -1.46 -21.90 19.23
C ASN A 312 -1.03 -22.26 17.80
N LEU A 313 -0.85 -21.23 16.97
CA LEU A 313 -0.61 -21.35 15.55
C LEU A 313 0.87 -21.64 15.27
N ASN A 314 1.11 -22.30 14.14
CA ASN A 314 2.45 -22.52 13.61
C ASN A 314 3.23 -21.19 13.51
N LYS A 315 4.56 -21.25 13.69
CA LYS A 315 5.47 -20.09 13.67
C LYS A 315 5.22 -19.17 12.45
N ASN A 316 5.02 -19.76 11.27
CA ASN A 316 4.77 -19.01 10.02
C ASN A 316 3.45 -18.23 10.02
N ILE A 317 2.41 -18.77 10.66
CA ILE A 317 1.10 -18.10 10.75
C ILE A 317 1.18 -17.01 11.81
N ARG A 318 1.83 -17.30 12.95
CA ARG A 318 2.06 -16.33 14.04
C ARG A 318 2.99 -15.19 13.63
N ALA A 319 3.84 -15.39 12.61
CA ALA A 319 4.66 -14.33 12.03
C ALA A 319 3.81 -13.21 11.42
N CYS A 320 2.54 -13.47 11.07
CA CYS A 320 1.68 -12.55 10.32
C CYS A 320 2.39 -12.02 9.06
N ALA A 321 3.20 -12.87 8.44
CA ALA A 321 3.92 -12.54 7.21
C ALA A 321 2.92 -12.25 6.09
N PRO A 322 3.25 -11.35 5.15
CA PRO A 322 2.35 -11.04 4.05
C PRO A 322 1.98 -12.31 3.27
N PRO A 323 0.67 -12.54 3.01
CA PRO A 323 0.24 -13.71 2.26
C PRO A 323 0.73 -13.63 0.81
N VAL A 324 0.73 -14.78 0.13
CA VAL A 324 0.95 -14.80 -1.32
C VAL A 324 -0.26 -14.15 -1.98
N LEU A 325 -0.04 -12.98 -2.57
CA LEU A 325 -1.10 -12.22 -3.22
C LEU A 325 -1.43 -12.78 -4.61
N PRO A 326 -2.64 -12.57 -5.13
CA PRO A 326 -2.94 -12.79 -6.55
C PRO A 326 -2.02 -11.96 -7.46
N ASP A 327 -1.87 -12.38 -8.71
CA ASP A 327 -1.17 -11.54 -9.69
C ASP A 327 -2.06 -10.39 -10.15
N PHE A 328 -1.47 -9.27 -10.52
CA PHE A 328 -2.21 -8.18 -11.15
C PHE A 328 -2.70 -8.58 -12.56
N LEU A 329 -3.81 -7.96 -12.98
CA LEU A 329 -4.20 -7.94 -14.39
C LEU A 329 -3.27 -7.01 -15.19
N PRO A 330 -3.19 -7.18 -16.53
CA PRO A 330 -2.17 -6.53 -17.35
C PRO A 330 -2.06 -5.00 -17.19
N PHE A 331 -3.18 -4.29 -17.02
CA PHE A 331 -3.14 -2.85 -16.79
C PHE A 331 -2.38 -2.46 -15.50
N PHE A 332 -2.50 -3.27 -14.45
CA PHE A 332 -1.93 -3.00 -13.13
C PHE A 332 -0.61 -3.75 -12.86
N GLU A 333 -0.07 -4.46 -13.85
CA GLU A 333 1.09 -5.36 -13.68
C GLU A 333 2.38 -4.65 -13.24
N GLN A 334 2.46 -3.34 -13.48
CA GLN A 334 3.63 -2.53 -13.15
C GLN A 334 3.62 -1.96 -11.72
N ILE A 335 2.50 -2.07 -10.98
CA ILE A 335 2.42 -1.58 -9.59
C ILE A 335 3.54 -2.14 -8.69
N PRO A 336 3.92 -3.43 -8.75
CA PRO A 336 5.03 -3.96 -7.97
C PRO A 336 6.38 -3.24 -8.19
N MET A 337 6.58 -2.53 -9.32
CA MET A 337 7.81 -1.77 -9.56
C MET A 337 8.04 -0.65 -8.53
N LEU A 338 6.99 -0.20 -7.81
CA LEU A 338 7.13 0.71 -6.67
C LEU A 338 8.09 0.17 -5.61
N LEU A 339 8.02 -1.13 -5.30
CA LEU A 339 8.85 -1.80 -4.29
C LEU A 339 10.34 -1.80 -4.64
N LYS A 340 10.67 -1.69 -5.93
CA LYS A 340 12.04 -1.64 -6.45
C LYS A 340 12.51 -0.21 -6.72
N SER A 341 11.71 0.81 -6.41
CA SER A 341 12.16 2.20 -6.59
C SER A 341 13.29 2.52 -5.60
N GLY A 342 14.31 3.26 -6.06
CA GLY A 342 15.46 3.64 -5.21
C GLY A 342 14.99 4.47 -4.01
N ILE A 343 14.10 5.44 -4.27
CA ILE A 343 13.41 6.22 -3.25
C ILE A 343 12.69 5.37 -2.19
N LEU A 344 11.92 4.34 -2.53
CA LEU A 344 11.20 3.56 -1.51
C LEU A 344 12.16 2.71 -0.67
N ILE A 345 13.21 2.14 -1.30
CA ILE A 345 14.27 1.42 -0.59
C ILE A 345 15.01 2.35 0.38
N HIS A 346 15.28 3.58 -0.04
CA HIS A 346 15.86 4.62 0.82
C HIS A 346 14.97 4.93 2.03
N VAL A 347 13.66 5.08 1.81
CA VAL A 347 12.68 5.33 2.88
C VAL A 347 12.59 4.12 3.83
N PHE A 348 12.71 2.88 3.33
CA PHE A 348 12.85 1.69 4.19
C PHE A 348 14.09 1.78 5.10
N ARG A 349 15.25 2.13 4.54
CA ARG A 349 16.49 2.33 5.32
C ARG A 349 16.26 3.35 6.43
N ILE A 350 15.66 4.51 6.12
CA ILE A 350 15.41 5.57 7.11
C ILE A 350 14.59 5.05 8.30
N VAL A 351 13.52 4.28 8.05
CA VAL A 351 12.70 3.73 9.12
C VAL A 351 13.48 2.72 9.96
N ILE A 352 14.27 1.85 9.33
CA ILE A 352 15.09 0.84 10.02
C ILE A 352 16.19 1.50 10.87
N ASP A 353 16.87 2.51 10.34
CA ASP A 353 17.89 3.27 11.09
C ASP A 353 17.27 4.01 12.27
N ARG A 354 16.08 4.60 12.09
CA ARG A 354 15.33 5.26 13.16
C ARG A 354 14.88 4.28 14.24
N ALA A 355 14.44 3.08 13.88
CA ALA A 355 14.11 2.03 14.83
C ALA A 355 15.35 1.59 15.62
N THR A 356 16.47 1.35 14.92
CA THR A 356 17.75 0.96 15.53
C THR A 356 18.27 1.98 16.54
N ARG A 357 18.15 3.28 16.23
CA ARG A 357 18.58 4.37 17.12
C ARG A 357 17.53 4.79 18.16
N ARG A 358 16.37 4.11 18.22
CA ARG A 358 15.21 4.51 19.05
C ARG A 358 14.83 5.99 18.87
N SER A 359 14.83 6.45 17.62
CA SER A 359 14.45 7.82 17.28
C SER A 359 13.01 8.09 17.73
N ARG A 360 12.75 9.34 18.16
CA ARG A 360 11.39 9.82 18.46
C ARG A 360 10.46 9.82 17.24
N PHE A 361 11.04 9.68 16.04
CA PHE A 361 10.33 9.57 14.77
C PHE A 361 10.15 8.12 14.31
N SER A 362 10.28 7.16 15.22
CA SER A 362 10.01 5.74 14.99
C SER A 362 8.84 5.26 15.85
N SER A 363 8.18 4.20 15.39
CA SER A 363 7.24 3.40 16.17
C SER A 363 7.29 1.94 15.74
N ASP A 364 6.85 1.07 16.64
CA ASP A 364 6.70 -0.36 16.40
C ASP A 364 5.77 -0.66 15.21
N ARG A 365 4.66 0.09 15.09
CA ARG A 365 3.69 -0.05 14.00
C ARG A 365 4.30 0.40 12.67
N LEU A 366 5.10 1.47 12.66
CA LEU A 366 5.81 1.95 11.48
C LEU A 366 6.83 0.92 11.00
N PHE A 367 7.65 0.38 11.91
CA PHE A 367 8.61 -0.67 11.60
C PHE A 367 7.93 -1.95 11.08
N HIS A 368 6.82 -2.37 11.70
CA HIS A 368 6.02 -3.51 11.24
C HIS A 368 5.51 -3.31 9.80
N LYS A 369 5.01 -2.12 9.44
CA LYS A 369 4.55 -1.82 8.07
C LYS A 369 5.69 -1.89 7.05
N VAL A 370 6.88 -1.39 7.39
CA VAL A 370 8.07 -1.49 6.52
C VAL A 370 8.50 -2.94 6.34
N LEU A 371 8.57 -3.72 7.42
CA LEU A 371 8.85 -5.15 7.32
C LEU A 371 7.82 -5.88 6.47
N TYR A 372 6.53 -5.56 6.64
CA TYR A 372 5.47 -6.15 5.83
C TYR A 372 5.65 -5.84 4.34
N LEU A 373 5.98 -4.60 3.95
CA LEU A 373 6.26 -4.25 2.56
C LEU A 373 7.51 -4.92 2.01
N ILE A 374 8.58 -5.06 2.80
CA ILE A 374 9.77 -5.84 2.43
C ILE A 374 9.36 -7.30 2.18
N GLY A 375 8.54 -7.89 3.05
CA GLY A 375 7.99 -9.23 2.85
C GLY A 375 7.17 -9.36 1.56
N ILE A 376 6.38 -8.34 1.19
CA ILE A 376 5.67 -8.31 -0.10
C ILE A 376 6.67 -8.29 -1.26
N ALA A 377 7.73 -7.49 -1.19
CA ALA A 377 8.77 -7.44 -2.23
C ALA A 377 9.50 -8.79 -2.39
N LEU A 378 9.77 -9.48 -1.28
CA LEU A 378 10.34 -10.83 -1.31
C LEU A 378 9.35 -11.87 -1.87
N ASN A 379 8.04 -11.72 -1.64
CA ASN A 379 7.03 -12.58 -2.27
C ASN A 379 7.01 -12.37 -3.79
N GLU A 380 7.09 -11.13 -4.27
CA GLU A 380 7.18 -10.83 -5.71
C GLU A 380 8.46 -11.40 -6.34
N GLU A 381 9.60 -11.30 -5.65
CA GLU A 381 10.86 -11.88 -6.14
C GLU A 381 10.89 -13.40 -6.12
N GLU A 382 10.26 -14.03 -5.13
CA GLU A 382 10.13 -15.50 -5.09
C GLU A 382 9.27 -16.01 -6.25
N LYS A 383 8.20 -15.29 -6.60
CA LYS A 383 7.38 -15.59 -7.77
C LYS A 383 8.12 -15.37 -9.09
N CYS A 384 8.89 -14.30 -9.16
CA CYS A 384 9.58 -13.87 -10.37
C CYS A 384 11.03 -13.51 -10.05
N SER A 385 11.97 -14.43 -10.31
CA SER A 385 13.37 -14.24 -9.96
C SER A 385 14.02 -13.03 -10.65
N SER A 386 13.50 -12.57 -11.79
CA SER A 386 13.96 -11.36 -12.49
C SER A 386 13.45 -10.06 -11.86
N PHE A 387 12.59 -10.11 -10.83
CA PHE A 387 12.07 -8.92 -10.15
C PHE A 387 13.20 -8.01 -9.64
N GLY A 388 14.19 -8.59 -8.94
CA GLY A 388 15.45 -7.91 -8.61
C GLY A 388 15.41 -6.95 -7.43
N PHE A 389 14.52 -7.17 -6.46
CA PHE A 389 14.42 -6.32 -5.27
C PHE A 389 15.63 -6.50 -4.35
N THR A 390 15.95 -7.73 -3.96
CA THR A 390 17.05 -8.06 -3.04
C THR A 390 18.38 -7.49 -3.52
N GLN A 391 18.73 -7.72 -4.80
CA GLN A 391 19.94 -7.17 -5.40
C GLN A 391 20.00 -5.64 -5.28
N LYS A 392 18.93 -4.95 -5.72
CA LYS A 392 18.91 -3.49 -5.71
C LYS A 392 18.96 -2.93 -4.28
N ALA A 393 18.29 -3.59 -3.34
CA ALA A 393 18.28 -3.20 -1.93
C ALA A 393 19.65 -3.39 -1.27
N GLU A 394 20.39 -4.46 -1.61
CA GLU A 394 21.78 -4.63 -1.18
C GLU A 394 22.70 -3.57 -1.79
N GLU A 395 22.64 -3.35 -3.10
CA GLU A 395 23.47 -2.36 -3.81
C GLU A 395 23.22 -0.93 -3.31
N SER A 396 21.98 -0.59 -2.97
CA SER A 396 21.61 0.77 -2.57
C SER A 396 21.87 1.06 -1.10
N VAL A 397 21.58 0.12 -0.20
CA VAL A 397 21.56 0.38 1.25
C VAL A 397 22.10 -0.76 2.12
N GLY A 398 22.50 -1.91 1.57
CA GLY A 398 22.91 -3.07 2.37
C GLY A 398 21.80 -3.56 3.31
N LEU A 399 20.56 -3.64 2.77
CA LEU A 399 19.34 -3.82 3.58
C LEU A 399 19.39 -5.05 4.50
N LEU A 400 19.97 -6.16 4.05
CA LEU A 400 20.05 -7.40 4.82
C LEU A 400 20.82 -7.18 6.13
N ALA A 401 21.97 -6.53 6.10
CA ALA A 401 22.80 -6.30 7.28
C ALA A 401 22.06 -5.42 8.32
N LEU A 402 21.30 -4.43 7.87
CA LEU A 402 20.48 -3.58 8.74
C LEU A 402 19.38 -4.39 9.46
N LEU A 403 18.70 -5.29 8.72
CA LEU A 403 17.68 -6.16 9.30
C LEU A 403 18.26 -7.19 10.27
N GLU A 404 19.42 -7.78 9.93
CA GLU A 404 20.12 -8.73 10.79
C GLU A 404 20.56 -8.09 12.11
N GLY A 405 21.00 -6.83 12.06
CA GLY A 405 21.41 -6.08 13.25
C GLY A 405 20.31 -5.89 14.30
N LEU A 406 19.04 -6.02 13.89
CA LEU A 406 17.87 -5.91 14.76
C LEU A 406 17.40 -7.26 15.35
N ILE A 407 17.90 -8.41 14.88
CA ILE A 407 17.47 -9.71 15.41
C ILE A 407 17.83 -9.85 16.89
N GLY A 408 16.84 -10.21 17.71
CA GLY A 408 17.02 -10.39 19.16
C GLY A 408 17.19 -9.08 19.93
N LYS A 409 17.01 -7.93 19.28
CA LYS A 409 17.10 -6.61 19.91
C LYS A 409 15.74 -6.16 20.45
N PRO A 410 15.69 -5.40 21.55
CA PRO A 410 14.43 -4.90 22.09
C PRO A 410 13.65 -3.99 21.12
N GLU A 411 14.35 -3.34 20.18
CA GLU A 411 13.79 -2.50 19.12
C GLU A 411 12.90 -3.28 18.14
N SER A 412 13.11 -4.60 17.98
CA SER A 412 12.28 -5.46 17.12
C SER A 412 11.25 -6.31 17.90
N SER A 413 11.05 -6.03 19.20
CA SER A 413 10.27 -6.87 20.11
C SER A 413 8.79 -7.01 19.74
N ILE A 414 8.23 -6.07 18.95
CA ILE A 414 6.84 -6.14 18.50
C ILE A 414 6.59 -7.24 17.46
N CYS A 415 7.58 -7.53 16.60
CA CYS A 415 7.43 -8.47 15.49
C CYS A 415 8.68 -9.34 15.27
N PRO A 416 9.23 -9.98 16.32
CA PRO A 416 10.51 -10.71 16.24
C PRO A 416 10.42 -11.89 15.27
N ILE A 417 9.29 -12.61 15.29
CA ILE A 417 9.05 -13.75 14.40
C ILE A 417 8.97 -13.31 12.95
N LEU A 418 8.31 -12.17 12.66
CA LEU A 418 8.22 -11.62 11.31
C LEU A 418 9.60 -11.25 10.77
N LEU A 419 10.40 -10.55 11.58
CA LEU A 419 11.76 -10.16 11.22
C LEU A 419 12.62 -11.39 10.88
N GLU A 420 12.58 -12.42 11.72
CA GLU A 420 13.31 -13.68 11.46
C GLU A 420 12.89 -14.32 10.13
N VAL A 421 11.58 -14.45 9.88
CA VAL A 421 11.03 -15.04 8.65
C VAL A 421 11.45 -14.23 7.41
N ILE A 422 11.41 -12.90 7.50
CA ILE A 422 11.84 -12.01 6.41
C ILE A 422 13.32 -12.18 6.14
N VAL A 423 14.16 -12.15 7.17
CA VAL A 423 15.63 -12.28 7.02
C VAL A 423 16.00 -13.64 6.44
N GLU A 424 15.37 -14.72 6.91
CA GLU A 424 15.59 -16.07 6.38
C GLU A 424 15.23 -16.15 4.89
N LYS A 425 14.06 -15.61 4.52
CA LYS A 425 13.60 -15.54 3.13
C LYS A 425 14.52 -14.69 2.26
N TYR A 426 14.98 -13.55 2.78
CA TYR A 426 15.89 -12.64 2.09
C TYR A 426 17.21 -13.34 1.78
N ARG A 427 17.83 -13.99 2.77
CA ARG A 427 19.08 -14.75 2.59
C ARG A 427 18.93 -15.85 1.56
N LYS A 428 17.81 -16.58 1.58
CA LYS A 428 17.51 -17.63 0.62
C LYS A 428 17.52 -17.06 -0.79
N LEU A 429 16.73 -16.01 -1.06
CA LEU A 429 16.60 -15.40 -2.38
C LEU A 429 17.92 -14.81 -2.91
N LEU A 430 18.70 -14.17 -2.03
CA LEU A 430 20.00 -13.62 -2.39
C LEU A 430 21.01 -14.73 -2.79
N LYS A 431 21.06 -15.83 -2.03
CA LYS A 431 21.92 -16.98 -2.34
C LYS A 431 21.57 -17.66 -3.66
N PHE A 432 20.27 -17.79 -3.97
CA PHE A 432 19.83 -18.39 -5.24
C PHE A 432 20.31 -17.60 -6.47
N LYS A 433 20.57 -16.30 -6.35
CA LYS A 433 21.11 -15.47 -7.43
C LYS A 433 22.64 -15.50 -7.55
N ILE A 434 23.34 -15.70 -6.44
CA ILE A 434 24.82 -15.80 -6.40
C ILE A 434 25.29 -17.20 -6.84
N GLY A 435 24.39 -18.20 -6.90
CA GLY A 435 24.64 -19.52 -7.48
C GLY A 435 25.02 -19.51 -8.97
N PRO A 436 25.48 -20.65 -9.53
CA PRO A 436 26.37 -20.73 -10.70
C PRO A 436 25.82 -20.23 -12.05
N SER A 437 24.64 -19.62 -12.09
CA SER A 437 24.10 -18.94 -13.27
C SER A 437 24.81 -17.61 -13.57
N SER A 438 25.47 -16.97 -12.61
CA SER A 438 26.28 -15.76 -12.84
C SER A 438 27.65 -16.07 -13.45
N LEU A 439 28.24 -17.23 -13.17
CA LEU A 439 29.53 -17.66 -13.74
C LEU A 439 29.41 -18.17 -15.19
N ALA A 440 28.21 -18.55 -15.64
CA ALA A 440 27.98 -19.05 -16.98
C ALA A 440 27.71 -17.94 -18.02
N ALA A 441 27.36 -16.73 -17.58
CA ALA A 441 27.09 -15.59 -18.48
C ALA A 441 28.38 -14.91 -18.96
N ASP A 442 29.43 -14.87 -18.13
CA ASP A 442 30.70 -14.21 -18.46
C ASP A 442 31.63 -15.05 -19.36
N GLN A 443 31.36 -16.34 -19.59
CA GLN A 443 32.19 -17.19 -20.46
C GLN A 443 31.68 -17.33 -21.90
N LYS A 444 30.50 -16.78 -22.23
CA LYS A 444 29.93 -16.86 -23.60
C LYS A 444 30.17 -15.63 -24.48
N GLN A 445 30.83 -14.59 -23.99
CA GLN A 445 31.17 -13.39 -24.78
C GLN A 445 32.61 -13.32 -25.31
N SER A 446 33.48 -14.32 -25.04
CA SER A 446 34.90 -14.27 -25.45
C SER A 446 35.28 -15.15 -26.65
N HIS A 447 34.36 -15.84 -27.31
CA HIS A 447 34.68 -16.68 -28.48
C HIS A 447 33.65 -16.57 -29.62
N HIS A 448 33.55 -15.41 -30.27
CA HIS A 448 33.18 -15.34 -31.68
C HIS A 448 33.54 -13.96 -32.27
N SER A 449 34.82 -13.77 -32.57
CA SER A 449 35.26 -12.81 -33.58
C SER A 449 36.33 -13.48 -34.45
N GLY A 450 36.15 -13.39 -35.76
CA GLY A 450 37.12 -13.88 -36.74
C GLY A 450 36.61 -15.03 -37.61
N LYS A 451 35.82 -14.70 -38.63
CA LYS A 451 36.06 -15.18 -39.99
C LYS A 451 35.30 -14.31 -40.99
N GLU A 452 36.09 -13.50 -41.69
CA GLU A 452 35.79 -12.84 -42.95
C GLU A 452 35.22 -13.83 -43.97
N PHE A 453 34.33 -13.37 -44.84
CA PHE A 453 34.36 -13.77 -46.25
C PHE A 453 33.73 -12.67 -47.12
N CYS A 454 34.58 -12.10 -47.98
CA CYS A 454 34.19 -11.46 -49.24
C CYS A 454 33.56 -12.50 -50.18
N ALA A 455 32.43 -12.14 -50.79
CA ALA A 455 32.15 -12.18 -52.23
C ALA A 455 30.70 -11.75 -52.46
#